data_AF-A0A224X4E4-F1
#
_entry.id   AF-A0A224X4E4-F1
#
_cell.length_a   1.000
_cell.length_b   1.000
_cell.length_c   1.000
_cell.angle_alpha   90.00
_cell.angle_beta   90.00
_cell.angle_gamma   90.00
#
_symmetry.space_group_name_H-M   'P 1'
#
loop_
_entity.id
_entity.type
_entity.pdbx_description
1 polymer ?
#
loop_
_entity_poly.entity_id
_entity_poly.type
_entity_poly.pdbx_seq_one_letter_code
_entity_poly.pdbx_strand_id
1 'polypeptide(L)'
;MNISNEDLDNFSAKFDDLFEKPIVKAIDDKKIRYLLLLAVIAVSLSIVVPSLFAIQMAKNMPDILEATQKMMESGQKALDKIEAKQSWTDIEILKEKVYLEHKPDYKHAKNYNIQFKGNTLDFGNGYIMKLTDFDEVDTSELADVRVKATEDYLGDQRLLQISKEYPFRMREIDSDTQELYEVETDVETEFFSLFINGNIIDELEVQKSKTEGSFVKVLPQDTIGEVKTGLILTYEPHTTYYNPETNVLTNKVSKDDMTPDIKEYPEGFLTIRKYWIFPDGVGVETYMSSFYLGNFSLDESSKTSQSDLEKLKTYTNGASERLEKLFVMSRRND
;
A
#
# COMPACT_ATOMS: atom_id res chain seq x y z
N MET A 1 15.60 35.35 42.07
CA MET A 1 14.63 34.65 42.93
C MET A 1 15.27 33.32 43.30
N ASN A 2 15.54 33.08 44.58
CA ASN A 2 15.94 31.76 45.06
C ASN A 2 14.67 30.95 45.25
N ILE A 3 14.47 29.94 44.40
CA ILE A 3 13.40 28.96 44.56
C ILE A 3 13.82 28.04 45.71
N SER A 4 12.93 27.83 46.69
CA SER A 4 13.25 26.99 47.84
C SER A 4 13.26 25.51 47.43
N ASN A 5 14.05 24.69 48.12
CA ASN A 5 14.08 23.24 47.84
C ASN A 5 12.70 22.59 48.02
N GLU A 6 11.85 23.17 48.87
CA GLU A 6 10.48 22.71 49.11
C GLU A 6 9.54 22.93 47.91
N ASP A 7 9.79 23.99 47.13
CA ASP A 7 9.09 24.25 45.86
C ASP A 7 9.56 23.30 44.75
N LEU A 8 10.84 22.90 44.79
CA LEU A 8 11.44 21.95 43.86
C LEU A 8 10.93 20.52 44.11
N ASP A 9 10.85 20.12 45.37
CA ASP A 9 10.37 18.81 45.80
C ASP A 9 8.86 18.64 45.51
N ASN A 10 8.06 19.70 45.70
CA ASN A 10 6.64 19.70 45.33
C ASN A 10 6.40 19.66 43.81
N PHE A 11 7.28 20.27 43.02
CA PHE A 11 7.22 20.18 41.55
C PHE A 11 7.58 18.77 41.08
N SER A 12 8.64 18.17 41.64
CA SER A 12 9.06 16.80 41.30
C SER A 12 7.98 15.76 41.64
N ALA A 13 7.33 15.88 42.80
CA ALA A 13 6.27 14.96 43.20
C ALA A 13 5.03 15.05 42.29
N LYS A 14 4.63 16.27 41.89
CA LYS A 14 3.52 16.48 40.93
C LYS A 14 3.88 16.08 39.51
N PHE A 15 5.16 16.18 39.13
CA PHE A 15 5.65 15.76 37.83
C PHE A 15 5.74 14.22 37.73
N ASP A 16 6.14 13.55 38.81
CA ASP A 16 6.17 12.09 38.89
C ASP A 16 4.76 11.46 38.91
N ASP A 17 3.77 12.12 39.50
CA ASP A 17 2.36 11.68 39.48
C ASP A 17 1.68 11.85 38.10
N LEU A 18 2.23 12.70 37.22
CA LEU A 18 1.68 12.91 35.86
C LEU A 18 2.04 11.78 34.89
N PHE A 19 2.94 10.88 35.27
CA PHE A 19 3.33 9.74 34.46
C PHE A 19 3.24 8.47 35.30
N GLU A 20 2.18 7.67 35.10
CA GLU A 20 2.21 6.27 35.52
C GLU A 20 3.49 5.65 34.95
N LYS A 21 4.40 5.22 35.83
CA LYS A 21 5.71 4.69 35.45
C LYS A 21 5.51 3.58 34.42
N PRO A 22 5.97 3.73 33.16
CA PRO A 22 5.82 2.67 32.18
C PRO A 22 6.67 1.49 32.65
N ILE A 23 6.02 0.35 32.92
CA ILE A 23 6.72 -0.92 33.13
C ILE A 23 7.21 -1.38 31.75
N VAL A 24 8.37 -0.87 31.35
CA VAL A 24 9.03 -1.31 30.13
C VAL A 24 9.67 -2.68 30.42
N LYS A 25 9.05 -3.75 29.91
CA LYS A 25 9.72 -5.04 29.76
C LYS A 25 11.02 -4.81 28.99
N ALA A 26 12.14 -5.28 29.55
CA ALA A 26 13.48 -5.00 29.07
C ALA A 26 13.63 -5.27 27.56
N ILE A 27 13.89 -4.20 26.79
CA ILE A 27 14.37 -4.27 25.40
C ILE A 27 15.84 -3.85 25.46
N ASP A 28 16.73 -4.80 25.17
CA ASP A 28 18.18 -4.71 25.39
C ASP A 28 18.95 -3.97 24.27
N ASP A 29 18.30 -3.03 23.57
CA ASP A 29 18.94 -2.26 22.50
C ASP A 29 19.10 -0.77 22.89
N LYS A 30 20.36 -0.34 23.04
CA LYS A 30 20.74 1.03 23.39
C LYS A 30 20.19 2.08 22.41
N LYS A 31 20.01 1.75 21.12
CA LYS A 31 19.50 2.70 20.11
C LYS A 31 18.02 3.02 20.30
N ILE A 32 17.23 2.00 20.63
CA ILE A 32 15.78 2.14 20.88
C ILE A 32 15.54 2.92 22.18
N ARG A 33 16.41 2.73 23.18
CA ARG A 33 16.36 3.49 24.44
C ARG A 33 16.58 4.99 24.23
N TYR A 34 17.49 5.39 23.33
CA TYR A 34 17.69 6.80 22.96
C TYR A 34 16.50 7.37 22.18
N LEU A 35 15.89 6.60 21.27
CA LEU A 35 14.71 7.02 20.52
C LEU A 35 13.49 7.23 21.42
N LEU A 36 13.27 6.33 22.39
CA LEU A 36 12.21 6.50 23.39
C LEU A 36 12.48 7.69 24.32
N LEU A 37 13.74 7.91 24.72
CA LEU A 37 14.09 9.09 25.53
C LEU A 37 13.85 10.38 24.75
N LEU A 38 14.18 10.42 23.46
CA LEU A 38 13.92 11.55 22.57
C LEU A 38 12.43 11.79 22.36
N ALA A 39 11.62 10.74 22.23
CA ALA A 39 10.17 10.84 22.12
C ALA A 39 9.54 11.39 23.41
N VAL A 40 10.00 10.93 24.58
CA VAL A 40 9.53 11.44 25.89
C VAL A 40 9.95 12.89 26.12
N ILE A 41 11.17 13.27 25.72
CA ILE A 41 11.64 14.66 25.76
C ILE A 41 10.82 15.55 24.80
N ALA A 42 10.48 15.05 23.61
CA ALA A 42 9.65 15.78 22.65
C ALA A 42 8.23 16.03 23.16
N VAL A 43 7.62 15.05 23.84
CA VAL A 43 6.27 15.17 24.44
C VAL A 43 6.28 16.05 25.70
N SER A 44 7.33 15.97 26.52
CA SER A 44 7.45 16.86 27.69
C SER A 44 7.75 18.31 27.30
N LEU A 45 8.49 18.53 26.20
CA LEU A 45 8.64 19.86 25.58
C LEU A 45 7.32 20.38 24.99
N SER A 46 6.47 19.54 24.39
CA SER A 46 5.21 19.99 23.80
C SER A 46 4.14 20.41 24.84
N ILE A 47 4.24 19.95 26.09
CA ILE A 47 3.30 20.29 27.18
C ILE A 47 3.80 21.46 28.04
N VAL A 48 5.11 21.59 28.28
CA VAL A 48 5.68 22.66 29.14
C VAL A 48 5.85 23.98 28.39
N VAL A 49 6.12 23.93 27.08
CA VAL A 49 6.31 25.12 26.22
C VAL A 49 5.05 26.00 26.17
N PRO A 50 3.81 25.48 26.02
CA PRO A 50 2.57 26.29 26.06
C PRO A 50 2.37 27.12 27.34
N SER A 51 2.75 26.58 28.51
CA SER A 51 2.58 27.25 29.81
C SER A 51 3.57 28.39 30.07
N LEU A 52 4.80 28.29 29.55
CA LEU A 52 5.76 29.40 29.52
C LEU A 52 5.47 30.41 28.39
N PHE A 53 4.83 29.94 27.31
CA PHE A 53 4.40 30.74 26.16
C PHE A 53 3.37 31.82 26.52
N ALA A 54 2.44 31.56 27.44
CA ALA A 54 1.38 32.51 27.80
C ALA A 54 1.89 33.83 28.42
N ILE A 55 3.04 33.81 29.10
CA ILE A 55 3.60 34.97 29.81
C ILE A 55 4.54 35.80 28.91
N GLN A 56 5.18 35.17 27.91
CA GLN A 56 6.10 35.83 26.96
C GLN A 56 5.41 36.27 25.65
N MET A 57 4.24 35.72 25.32
CA MET A 57 3.50 35.95 24.05
C MET A 57 3.02 37.38 23.81
N ALA A 58 2.92 38.24 24.84
CA ALA A 58 2.37 39.58 24.65
C ALA A 58 3.34 40.59 24.00
N LYS A 59 4.65 40.29 23.91
CA LYS A 59 5.66 41.26 23.41
C LYS A 59 6.40 40.88 22.13
N ASN A 60 6.54 39.59 21.82
CA ASN A 60 7.41 39.11 20.73
C ASN A 60 6.66 38.25 19.69
N MET A 61 5.34 38.39 19.61
CA MET A 61 4.49 37.59 18.72
C MET A 61 4.94 37.59 17.24
N PRO A 62 5.37 38.73 16.64
CA PRO A 62 5.80 38.76 15.23
C PRO A 62 7.07 37.94 14.97
N ASP A 63 8.09 38.07 15.83
CA ASP A 63 9.38 37.38 15.66
C ASP A 63 9.26 35.86 15.88
N ILE A 64 8.36 35.44 16.80
CA ILE A 64 8.06 34.03 17.06
C ILE A 64 7.27 33.42 15.90
N LEU A 65 6.30 34.14 15.35
CA LEU A 65 5.58 33.74 14.14
C LEU A 65 6.54 33.58 12.95
N GLU A 66 7.44 34.54 12.75
CA GLU A 66 8.42 34.50 11.66
C GLU A 66 9.41 33.33 11.82
N ALA A 67 9.90 33.06 13.04
CA ALA A 67 10.78 31.92 13.31
C ALA A 67 10.06 30.58 13.11
N THR A 68 8.80 30.47 13.53
CA THR A 68 7.98 29.26 13.35
C THR A 68 7.68 29.01 11.87
N GLN A 69 7.34 30.07 11.12
CA GLN A 69 7.16 30.01 9.67
C GLN A 69 8.45 29.56 8.96
N LYS A 70 9.60 30.14 9.31
CA LYS A 70 10.91 29.73 8.76
C LYS A 70 11.26 28.27 9.08
N MET A 71 10.93 27.78 10.27
CA MET A 71 11.12 26.37 10.63
C MET A 71 10.19 25.45 9.85
N MET A 72 8.91 25.81 9.71
CA MET A 72 7.95 25.07 8.88
C MET A 72 8.38 25.04 7.42
N GLU A 73 8.80 26.17 6.85
CA GLU A 73 9.32 26.25 5.48
C GLU A 73 10.59 25.41 5.28
N SER A 74 11.49 25.39 6.28
CA SER A 74 12.70 24.59 6.22
C SER A 74 12.42 23.09 6.33
N GLY A 75 11.45 22.73 7.18
CA GLY A 75 10.93 21.36 7.30
C GLY A 75 10.28 20.88 6.01
N GLN A 76 9.38 21.70 5.43
CA GLN A 76 8.74 21.41 4.16
C GLN A 76 9.77 21.23 3.04
N LYS A 77 10.75 22.15 2.92
CA LYS A 77 11.85 22.01 1.95
C LYS A 77 12.68 20.74 2.14
N ALA A 78 12.79 20.21 3.35
CA ALA A 78 13.49 18.96 3.60
C ALA A 78 12.64 17.75 3.17
N LEU A 79 11.32 17.79 3.44
CA LEU A 79 10.36 16.79 2.97
C LEU A 79 10.30 16.76 1.44
N ASP A 80 10.16 17.92 0.80
CA ASP A 80 10.15 18.05 -0.66
C ASP A 80 11.43 17.47 -1.29
N LYS A 81 12.59 17.65 -0.63
CA LYS A 81 13.87 17.06 -1.08
C LYS A 81 13.93 15.56 -0.91
N ILE A 82 13.26 15.00 0.09
CA ILE A 82 13.17 13.54 0.31
C ILE A 82 12.26 12.95 -0.77
N GLU A 83 11.09 13.53 -0.97
CA GLU A 83 10.12 13.12 -1.99
C GLU A 83 10.70 13.22 -3.41
N ALA A 84 11.44 14.31 -3.70
CA ALA A 84 12.12 14.47 -4.98
C ALA A 84 13.18 13.38 -5.26
N LYS A 85 13.79 12.81 -4.22
CA LYS A 85 14.82 11.76 -4.32
C LYS A 85 14.25 10.35 -4.47
N GLN A 86 13.00 10.12 -4.08
CA GLN A 86 12.35 8.82 -4.26
C GLN A 86 12.19 8.52 -5.75
N SER A 87 12.32 7.24 -6.13
CA SER A 87 12.11 6.80 -7.52
C SER A 87 10.63 6.66 -7.89
N TRP A 88 9.72 6.90 -6.94
CA TRP A 88 8.27 6.86 -7.13
C TRP A 88 7.60 8.13 -6.59
N THR A 89 6.31 8.25 -6.89
CA THR A 89 5.38 9.22 -6.33
C THR A 89 4.14 8.46 -5.86
N ASP A 90 3.63 8.78 -4.68
CA ASP A 90 2.40 8.20 -4.14
C ASP A 90 1.17 8.89 -4.79
N ILE A 91 0.15 8.11 -5.14
CA ILE A 91 -1.06 8.60 -5.81
C ILE A 91 -2.30 8.14 -5.03
N GLU A 92 -3.12 9.10 -4.60
CA GLU A 92 -4.45 8.90 -4.01
C GLU A 92 -5.49 8.53 -5.08
N ILE A 93 -5.28 7.38 -5.74
CA ILE A 93 -5.90 7.11 -7.04
C ILE A 93 -7.43 6.91 -6.97
N LEU A 94 -7.94 6.27 -5.92
CA LEU A 94 -9.38 6.00 -5.80
C LEU A 94 -10.16 7.28 -5.54
N LYS A 95 -9.68 8.14 -4.64
CA LYS A 95 -10.27 9.43 -4.32
C LYS A 95 -10.43 10.33 -5.54
N GLU A 96 -9.50 10.29 -6.48
CA GLU A 96 -9.57 11.07 -7.71
C GLU A 96 -10.51 10.50 -8.78
N LYS A 97 -10.73 9.17 -8.78
CA LYS A 97 -11.32 8.45 -9.93
C LYS A 97 -12.63 7.74 -9.61
N VAL A 98 -12.97 7.54 -8.35
CA VAL A 98 -14.15 6.81 -7.93
C VAL A 98 -15.08 7.72 -7.14
N TYR A 99 -16.35 7.76 -7.56
CA TYR A 99 -17.42 8.46 -6.87
C TYR A 99 -18.34 7.46 -6.17
N LEU A 100 -18.60 7.67 -4.88
CA LEU A 100 -19.68 7.02 -4.14
C LEU A 100 -20.89 7.94 -4.05
N GLU A 101 -22.08 7.37 -4.28
CA GLU A 101 -23.35 8.09 -4.18
C GLU A 101 -23.67 8.50 -2.74
N HIS A 102 -23.21 7.70 -1.78
CA HIS A 102 -23.40 7.94 -0.36
C HIS A 102 -22.05 8.10 0.32
N LYS A 103 -21.96 9.11 1.18
CA LYS A 103 -20.81 9.25 2.08
C LYS A 103 -21.01 8.37 3.30
N PRO A 104 -19.93 7.80 3.85
CA PRO A 104 -20.03 7.00 5.06
C PRO A 104 -20.53 7.82 6.25
N ASP A 105 -21.42 7.24 7.06
CA ASP A 105 -21.78 7.79 8.37
C ASP A 105 -20.91 7.11 9.45
N TYR A 106 -19.69 7.61 9.60
CA TYR A 106 -18.69 7.05 10.51
C TYR A 106 -19.14 7.04 11.97
N LYS A 107 -20.04 7.96 12.35
CA LYS A 107 -20.56 8.07 13.71
C LYS A 107 -21.51 6.93 14.06
N HIS A 108 -22.28 6.45 13.09
CA HIS A 108 -23.26 5.38 13.27
C HIS A 108 -22.88 4.06 12.57
N ALA A 109 -21.66 3.99 12.02
CA ALA A 109 -21.12 2.81 11.39
C ALA A 109 -21.08 1.63 12.37
N LYS A 110 -21.60 0.48 11.91
CA LYS A 110 -21.56 -0.78 12.66
C LYS A 110 -20.34 -1.58 12.24
N ASN A 111 -19.83 -2.38 13.17
CA ASN A 111 -18.83 -3.38 12.83
C ASN A 111 -19.41 -4.42 11.87
N TYR A 112 -18.61 -4.79 10.88
CA TYR A 112 -18.86 -5.89 9.97
C TYR A 112 -18.81 -7.21 10.75
N ASN A 113 -19.73 -8.12 10.43
CA ASN A 113 -19.78 -9.45 11.03
C ASN A 113 -19.23 -10.44 10.02
N ILE A 114 -17.90 -10.53 9.98
CA ILE A 114 -17.19 -11.29 8.97
C ILE A 114 -17.14 -12.76 9.38
N GLN A 115 -17.61 -13.65 8.51
CA GLN A 115 -17.64 -15.09 8.74
C GLN A 115 -17.15 -15.83 7.50
N PHE A 116 -16.19 -16.73 7.68
CA PHE A 116 -15.77 -17.63 6.62
C PHE A 116 -16.39 -19.02 6.81
N LYS A 117 -17.01 -19.56 5.77
CA LYS A 117 -17.65 -20.89 5.76
C LYS A 117 -17.36 -21.61 4.46
N GLY A 118 -16.54 -22.66 4.52
CA GLY A 118 -16.16 -23.47 3.36
C GLY A 118 -15.33 -22.66 2.38
N ASN A 119 -15.98 -22.05 1.40
CA ASN A 119 -15.37 -21.18 0.39
C ASN A 119 -16.06 -19.81 0.30
N THR A 120 -16.89 -19.46 1.27
CA THR A 120 -17.64 -18.20 1.27
C THR A 120 -17.17 -17.33 2.41
N LEU A 121 -16.75 -16.11 2.09
CA LEU A 121 -16.51 -15.04 3.05
C LEU A 121 -17.73 -14.13 3.08
N ASP A 122 -18.46 -14.17 4.18
CA ASP A 122 -19.64 -13.36 4.41
C ASP A 122 -19.27 -12.13 5.23
N PHE A 123 -19.54 -10.92 4.72
CA PHE A 123 -19.22 -9.67 5.41
C PHE A 123 -20.29 -9.23 6.42
N GLY A 124 -21.47 -9.88 6.42
CA GLY A 124 -22.59 -9.54 7.30
C GLY A 124 -23.35 -8.27 6.91
N ASN A 125 -23.00 -7.64 5.79
CA ASN A 125 -23.64 -6.43 5.25
C ASN A 125 -24.56 -6.71 4.04
N GLY A 126 -24.85 -7.99 3.77
CA GLY A 126 -25.68 -8.43 2.64
C GLY A 126 -24.88 -8.86 1.39
N TYR A 127 -23.56 -8.73 1.42
CA TYR A 127 -22.65 -9.21 0.39
C TYR A 127 -21.82 -10.40 0.86
N ILE A 128 -21.48 -11.26 -0.09
CA ILE A 128 -20.59 -12.39 0.12
C ILE A 128 -19.52 -12.41 -0.97
N MET A 129 -18.31 -12.83 -0.61
CA MET A 129 -17.27 -13.16 -1.55
C MET A 129 -17.12 -14.67 -1.60
N LYS A 130 -17.39 -15.24 -2.76
CA LYS A 130 -17.12 -16.64 -3.05
C LYS A 130 -15.68 -16.77 -3.54
N LEU A 131 -14.93 -17.56 -2.81
CA LEU A 131 -13.61 -18.00 -3.19
C LEU A 131 -13.78 -19.23 -4.09
N THR A 132 -13.11 -19.22 -5.24
CA THR A 132 -13.10 -20.37 -6.15
C THR A 132 -11.67 -20.73 -6.50
N ASP A 133 -11.46 -21.90 -7.12
CA ASP A 133 -10.19 -22.30 -7.72
C ASP A 133 -8.94 -22.20 -6.82
N PHE A 134 -9.08 -22.38 -5.50
CA PHE A 134 -7.96 -22.40 -4.54
C PHE A 134 -7.68 -23.82 -4.02
N ASP A 135 -6.49 -24.03 -3.47
CA ASP A 135 -6.10 -25.31 -2.86
C ASP A 135 -6.22 -25.25 -1.34
N GLU A 136 -5.73 -24.18 -0.70
CA GLU A 136 -5.85 -23.95 0.74
C GLU A 136 -6.22 -22.49 1.06
N VAL A 137 -6.90 -22.29 2.19
CA VAL A 137 -7.22 -20.97 2.76
C VAL A 137 -6.78 -20.95 4.22
N ASP A 138 -5.85 -20.06 4.54
CA ASP A 138 -5.49 -19.71 5.91
C ASP A 138 -6.43 -18.62 6.43
N THR A 139 -7.16 -18.96 7.50
CA THR A 139 -8.14 -18.11 8.17
C THR A 139 -7.68 -17.66 9.55
N SER A 140 -6.41 -17.87 9.90
CA SER A 140 -5.88 -17.65 11.25
C SER A 140 -6.10 -16.22 11.75
N GLU A 141 -5.96 -15.23 10.89
CA GLU A 141 -6.12 -13.80 11.25
C GLU A 141 -7.58 -13.34 11.28
N LEU A 142 -8.50 -14.08 10.66
CA LEU A 142 -9.89 -13.65 10.49
C LEU A 142 -10.60 -13.37 11.84
N ALA A 143 -10.27 -14.15 12.88
CA ALA A 143 -10.89 -14.01 14.20
C ALA A 143 -10.60 -12.65 14.87
N ASP A 144 -9.46 -12.05 14.53
CA ASP A 144 -8.97 -10.79 15.09
C ASP A 144 -9.40 -9.57 14.26
N VAL A 145 -9.89 -9.79 13.04
CA VAL A 145 -10.35 -8.70 12.18
C VAL A 145 -11.57 -7.99 12.78
N ARG A 146 -11.47 -6.67 12.88
CA ARG A 146 -12.54 -5.78 13.32
C ARG A 146 -12.61 -4.60 12.36
N VAL A 147 -13.67 -4.56 11.56
CA VAL A 147 -13.84 -3.55 10.52
C VAL A 147 -15.15 -2.82 10.68
N LYS A 148 -15.10 -1.51 10.53
CA LYS A 148 -16.23 -0.60 10.35
C LYS A 148 -15.76 0.56 9.48
N ALA A 149 -16.69 1.29 8.88
CA ALA A 149 -16.36 2.58 8.29
C ALA A 149 -15.77 3.52 9.36
N THR A 150 -14.67 4.21 9.04
CA THR A 150 -13.98 5.15 9.95
C THR A 150 -13.37 6.33 9.20
N GLU A 151 -13.25 7.50 9.83
CA GLU A 151 -12.45 8.63 9.31
C GLU A 151 -10.94 8.40 9.50
N ASP A 152 -10.56 7.66 10.55
CA ASP A 152 -9.17 7.43 10.91
C ASP A 152 -8.53 6.30 10.07
N TYR A 153 -7.27 6.48 9.67
CA TYR A 153 -6.44 5.43 9.09
C TYR A 153 -6.22 4.30 10.10
N LEU A 154 -6.62 3.09 9.74
CA LEU A 154 -6.36 1.87 10.52
C LEU A 154 -5.42 0.89 9.80
N GLY A 155 -4.93 1.25 8.61
CA GLY A 155 -4.22 0.32 7.74
C GLY A 155 -5.11 -0.83 7.25
N ASP A 156 -4.58 -1.55 6.26
CA ASP A 156 -5.23 -2.73 5.71
C ASP A 156 -5.11 -3.91 6.68
N GLN A 157 -6.23 -4.50 7.08
CA GLN A 157 -6.26 -5.73 7.86
C GLN A 157 -6.34 -6.93 6.91
N ARG A 158 -5.43 -7.89 7.02
CA ARG A 158 -5.51 -9.11 6.21
C ARG A 158 -6.66 -9.99 6.73
N LEU A 159 -7.56 -10.35 5.82
CA LEU A 159 -8.70 -11.22 6.07
C LEU A 159 -8.30 -12.70 5.99
N LEU A 160 -7.67 -13.06 4.87
CA LEU A 160 -7.37 -14.43 4.48
C LEU A 160 -6.08 -14.44 3.65
N GLN A 161 -5.34 -15.54 3.74
CA GLN A 161 -4.29 -15.88 2.78
C GLN A 161 -4.68 -17.17 2.06
N ILE A 162 -4.51 -17.22 0.75
CA ILE A 162 -4.97 -18.30 -0.12
C ILE A 162 -3.80 -18.80 -0.93
N SER A 163 -3.66 -20.12 -1.03
CA SER A 163 -2.65 -20.73 -1.89
C SER A 163 -3.29 -21.35 -3.14
N LYS A 164 -2.56 -21.23 -4.26
CA LYS A 164 -2.89 -21.92 -5.49
C LYS A 164 -1.65 -22.41 -6.22
N GLU A 165 -1.60 -23.71 -6.48
CA GLU A 165 -0.65 -24.33 -7.38
C GLU A 165 -0.98 -24.04 -8.84
N TYR A 166 0.05 -23.70 -9.62
CA TYR A 166 -0.06 -23.42 -11.05
C TYR A 166 1.24 -23.75 -11.81
N PRO A 167 1.17 -23.94 -13.14
CA PRO A 167 2.37 -24.17 -13.95
C PRO A 167 3.29 -22.94 -13.95
N PHE A 168 4.49 -23.08 -13.40
CA PHE A 168 5.51 -22.05 -13.36
C PHE A 168 6.12 -21.83 -14.74
N ARG A 169 6.32 -20.56 -15.10
CA ARG A 169 6.95 -20.17 -16.37
C ARG A 169 8.32 -19.58 -16.12
N MET A 170 9.35 -20.28 -16.59
CA MET A 170 10.72 -19.79 -16.58
C MET A 170 11.06 -19.09 -17.87
N ARG A 171 12.01 -18.16 -17.80
CA ARG A 171 12.56 -17.50 -18.98
C ARG A 171 13.81 -18.22 -19.45
N GLU A 172 13.87 -18.50 -20.74
CA GLU A 172 15.00 -19.14 -21.40
C GLU A 172 15.46 -18.34 -22.61
N ILE A 173 16.74 -18.47 -22.94
CA ILE A 173 17.34 -17.90 -24.15
C ILE A 173 17.55 -19.03 -25.15
N ASP A 174 17.05 -18.84 -26.37
CA ASP A 174 17.31 -19.77 -27.46
C ASP A 174 18.79 -19.64 -27.86
N SER A 175 19.55 -20.74 -27.89
CA SER A 175 20.99 -20.65 -28.16
C SER A 175 21.33 -20.19 -29.57
N ASP A 176 20.44 -20.43 -30.53
CA ASP A 176 20.66 -20.24 -31.95
C ASP A 176 20.17 -18.85 -32.40
N THR A 177 18.99 -18.44 -31.96
CA THR A 177 18.41 -17.13 -32.28
C THR A 177 18.82 -16.06 -31.24
N GLN A 178 19.21 -16.50 -30.05
CA GLN A 178 19.39 -15.66 -28.86
C GLN A 178 18.17 -14.74 -28.68
N GLU A 179 16.98 -15.33 -28.77
CA GLU A 179 15.71 -14.71 -28.39
C GLU A 179 15.32 -15.19 -26.99
N LEU A 180 14.74 -14.29 -26.20
CA LEU A 180 14.21 -14.59 -24.87
C LEU A 180 12.77 -15.07 -25.01
N TYR A 181 12.48 -16.23 -24.47
CA TYR A 181 11.15 -16.83 -24.49
C TYR A 181 10.81 -17.45 -23.14
N GLU A 182 9.55 -17.82 -22.96
CA GLU A 182 9.06 -18.44 -21.72
C GLU A 182 8.73 -19.91 -21.96
N VAL A 183 9.15 -20.76 -21.03
CA VAL A 183 8.89 -22.21 -21.00
C VAL A 183 8.10 -22.55 -19.76
N GLU A 184 7.04 -23.33 -19.93
CA GLU A 184 6.27 -23.89 -18.83
C GLU A 184 7.01 -25.10 -18.24
N THR A 185 7.21 -25.10 -16.93
CA THR A 185 8.05 -26.08 -16.23
C THR A 185 7.29 -26.76 -15.08
N ASP A 186 7.84 -26.74 -13.86
CA ASP A 186 7.25 -27.34 -12.67
C ASP A 186 6.05 -26.54 -12.15
N VAL A 187 5.39 -27.06 -11.11
CA VAL A 187 4.28 -26.38 -10.43
C VAL A 187 4.84 -25.48 -9.33
N GLU A 188 4.40 -24.22 -9.28
CA GLU A 188 4.67 -23.29 -8.19
C GLU A 188 3.39 -22.98 -7.41
N THR A 189 3.51 -22.74 -6.10
CA THR A 189 2.42 -22.27 -5.25
C THR A 189 2.46 -20.74 -5.15
N GLU A 190 1.45 -20.07 -5.71
CA GLU A 190 1.20 -18.64 -5.54
C GLU A 190 0.36 -18.38 -4.28
N PHE A 191 0.63 -17.28 -3.58
CA PHE A 191 -0.14 -16.85 -2.41
C PHE A 191 -0.85 -15.52 -2.67
N PHE A 192 -2.17 -15.52 -2.47
CA PHE A 192 -3.01 -14.33 -2.59
C PHE A 192 -3.51 -13.92 -1.21
N SER A 193 -3.34 -12.64 -0.86
CA SER A 193 -3.89 -12.08 0.36
C SER A 193 -5.12 -11.24 0.02
N LEU A 194 -6.17 -11.41 0.83
CA LEU A 194 -7.31 -10.51 0.87
C LEU A 194 -7.14 -9.54 2.02
N PHE A 195 -7.31 -8.26 1.76
CA PHE A 195 -7.25 -7.20 2.75
C PHE A 195 -8.57 -6.46 2.83
N ILE A 196 -8.83 -5.85 3.98
CA ILE A 196 -10.00 -5.01 4.22
C ILE A 196 -9.60 -3.73 4.95
N ASN A 197 -10.19 -2.62 4.55
CA ASN A 197 -9.93 -1.29 5.08
C ASN A 197 -11.25 -0.58 5.36
N GLY A 198 -11.33 0.14 6.49
CA GLY A 198 -12.52 0.92 6.85
C GLY A 198 -12.75 2.18 6.02
N ASN A 199 -11.74 2.65 5.28
CA ASN A 199 -11.77 3.85 4.44
C ASN A 199 -10.86 3.72 3.21
N ILE A 200 -11.08 2.72 2.37
CA ILE A 200 -10.17 2.45 1.24
C ILE A 200 -10.08 3.61 0.24
N ILE A 201 -11.11 4.45 0.15
CA ILE A 201 -11.15 5.55 -0.83
C ILE A 201 -10.10 6.60 -0.51
N ASP A 202 -10.03 7.00 0.75
CA ASP A 202 -9.11 8.05 1.18
C ASP A 202 -7.72 7.47 1.50
N GLU A 203 -7.61 6.18 1.85
CA GLU A 203 -6.39 5.59 2.38
C GLU A 203 -5.62 4.71 1.39
N LEU A 204 -6.21 4.34 0.25
CA LEU A 204 -5.49 3.55 -0.75
C LEU A 204 -4.54 4.43 -1.58
N GLU A 205 -3.27 4.42 -1.18
CA GLU A 205 -2.17 5.00 -1.94
C GLU A 205 -1.52 3.98 -2.86
N VAL A 206 -1.22 4.39 -4.09
CA VAL A 206 -0.52 3.57 -5.08
C VAL A 206 0.74 4.27 -5.55
N GLN A 207 1.86 3.56 -5.52
CA GLN A 207 3.14 4.06 -5.98
C GLN A 207 3.21 4.05 -7.51
N LYS A 208 3.55 5.20 -8.10
CA LYS A 208 3.90 5.32 -9.51
C LYS A 208 5.39 5.58 -9.66
N SER A 209 6.10 4.72 -10.38
CA SER A 209 7.50 4.95 -10.72
C SER A 209 7.67 6.23 -11.55
N LYS A 210 8.76 6.97 -11.30
CA LYS A 210 9.15 8.16 -12.08
C LYS A 210 9.87 7.79 -13.38
N THR A 211 10.12 6.51 -13.64
CA THR A 211 10.66 6.01 -14.90
C THR A 211 9.74 6.39 -16.06
N GLU A 212 10.31 6.92 -17.14
CA GLU A 212 9.56 7.31 -18.34
C GLU A 212 8.76 6.11 -18.89
N GLY A 213 7.47 6.32 -19.18
CA GLY A 213 6.56 5.25 -19.61
C GLY A 213 5.79 4.56 -18.48
N SER A 214 6.11 4.84 -17.21
CA SER A 214 5.34 4.32 -16.07
C SER A 214 3.96 4.95 -15.96
N PHE A 215 2.97 4.17 -15.55
CA PHE A 215 1.60 4.68 -15.35
C PHE A 215 0.87 3.99 -14.20
N VAL A 216 -0.17 4.68 -13.73
CA VAL A 216 -1.21 4.12 -12.86
C VAL A 216 -2.55 4.37 -13.53
N LYS A 217 -3.38 3.34 -13.62
CA LYS A 217 -4.71 3.42 -14.25
C LYS A 217 -5.75 2.71 -13.41
N VAL A 218 -6.87 3.38 -13.15
CA VAL A 218 -8.09 2.75 -12.64
C VAL A 218 -8.92 2.26 -13.81
N LEU A 219 -9.27 0.98 -13.78
CA LEU A 219 -10.19 0.33 -14.70
C LEU A 219 -11.46 -0.01 -13.92
N PRO A 220 -12.51 0.81 -14.00
CA PRO A 220 -13.79 0.49 -13.37
C PRO A 220 -14.35 -0.82 -13.96
N GLN A 221 -14.90 -1.67 -13.10
CA GLN A 221 -15.65 -2.86 -13.48
C GLN A 221 -17.14 -2.66 -13.16
N ASP A 222 -17.97 -3.63 -13.54
CA ASP A 222 -19.40 -3.58 -13.28
C ASP A 222 -19.70 -3.53 -11.78
N THR A 223 -20.65 -2.68 -11.42
CA THR A 223 -21.12 -2.59 -10.03
C THR A 223 -21.95 -3.82 -9.66
N ILE A 224 -21.78 -4.30 -8.43
CA ILE A 224 -22.53 -5.44 -7.90
C ILE A 224 -23.48 -4.91 -6.84
N GLY A 225 -24.76 -4.77 -7.19
CA GLY A 225 -25.67 -3.97 -6.39
C GLY A 225 -25.15 -2.54 -6.26
N GLU A 226 -24.79 -2.14 -5.05
CA GLU A 226 -24.24 -0.80 -4.75
C GLU A 226 -22.72 -0.80 -4.58
N VAL A 227 -22.07 -1.97 -4.64
CA VAL A 227 -20.61 -2.10 -4.49
C VAL A 227 -19.93 -1.66 -5.77
N LYS A 228 -19.02 -0.69 -5.67
CA LYS A 228 -18.14 -0.30 -6.78
C LYS A 228 -16.99 -1.30 -6.87
N THR A 229 -16.70 -1.78 -8.07
CA THR A 229 -15.61 -2.72 -8.31
C THR A 229 -14.67 -2.18 -9.37
N GLY A 230 -13.44 -2.68 -9.39
CA GLY A 230 -12.50 -2.31 -10.42
C GLY A 230 -11.12 -2.92 -10.21
N LEU A 231 -10.25 -2.59 -11.15
CA LEU A 231 -8.82 -2.89 -11.11
C LEU A 231 -8.04 -1.59 -11.04
N ILE A 232 -6.96 -1.57 -10.27
CA ILE A 232 -5.89 -0.59 -10.40
C ILE A 232 -4.71 -1.30 -11.02
N LEU A 233 -4.22 -0.74 -12.12
CA LEU A 233 -3.01 -1.19 -12.80
C LEU A 233 -1.89 -0.20 -12.51
N THR A 234 -0.77 -0.71 -12.04
CA THR A 234 0.48 0.03 -11.92
C THR A 234 1.51 -0.63 -12.79
N TYR A 235 2.10 0.15 -13.69
CA TYR A 235 3.11 -0.33 -14.62
C TYR A 235 4.41 0.44 -14.43
N GLU A 236 5.51 -0.30 -14.31
CA GLU A 236 6.87 0.21 -14.35
C GLU A 236 7.65 -0.49 -15.48
N PRO A 237 8.19 0.27 -16.46
CA PRO A 237 9.08 -0.27 -17.47
C PRO A 237 10.42 -0.69 -16.88
N HIS A 238 10.91 -1.83 -17.35
CA HIS A 238 12.24 -2.35 -17.06
C HIS A 238 12.92 -2.80 -18.36
N THR A 239 14.23 -3.02 -18.25
CA THR A 239 14.99 -3.65 -19.33
C THR A 239 15.81 -4.78 -18.73
N THR A 240 15.65 -5.97 -19.30
CA THR A 240 16.54 -7.10 -19.04
C THR A 240 17.59 -7.14 -20.13
N TYR A 241 18.84 -7.32 -19.72
CA TYR A 241 20.00 -7.41 -20.59
C TYR A 241 20.53 -8.83 -20.60
N TYR A 242 20.94 -9.30 -21.77
CA TYR A 242 21.62 -10.58 -21.94
C TYR A 242 23.02 -10.37 -22.49
N ASN A 243 24.01 -10.96 -21.82
CA ASN A 243 25.38 -10.99 -22.31
C ASN A 243 25.68 -12.39 -22.91
N PRO A 244 25.82 -12.51 -24.26
CA PRO A 244 26.09 -13.78 -24.91
C PRO A 244 27.46 -14.40 -24.58
N GLU A 245 28.47 -13.59 -24.23
CA GLU A 245 29.81 -14.09 -23.90
C GLU A 245 29.82 -14.82 -22.55
N THR A 246 28.98 -14.38 -21.61
CA THR A 246 28.89 -14.94 -20.25
C THR A 246 27.67 -15.83 -20.05
N ASN A 247 26.72 -15.82 -20.99
CA ASN A 247 25.43 -16.49 -20.89
C ASN A 247 24.64 -16.07 -19.63
N VAL A 248 24.59 -14.76 -19.34
CA VAL A 248 23.96 -14.20 -18.14
C VAL A 248 22.85 -13.20 -18.50
N LEU A 249 21.70 -13.34 -17.84
CA LEU A 249 20.63 -12.34 -17.82
C LEU A 249 20.78 -11.44 -16.59
N THR A 250 20.70 -10.12 -16.78
CA THR A 250 20.81 -9.13 -15.71
C THR A 250 19.86 -7.95 -15.95
N ASN A 251 19.32 -7.38 -14.88
CA ASN A 251 18.57 -6.12 -14.90
C ASN A 251 19.45 -4.90 -14.62
N LYS A 252 20.77 -5.09 -14.55
CA LYS A 252 21.77 -4.05 -14.28
C LYS A 252 22.97 -4.23 -15.19
N VAL A 253 23.22 -3.26 -16.04
CA VAL A 253 24.44 -3.13 -16.82
C VAL A 253 24.98 -1.72 -16.55
N SER A 254 26.25 -1.61 -16.15
CA SER A 254 26.88 -0.30 -16.05
C SER A 254 27.16 0.25 -17.45
N LYS A 255 27.18 1.57 -17.63
CA LYS A 255 27.48 2.16 -18.95
C LYS A 255 28.85 1.72 -19.49
N ASP A 256 29.78 1.39 -18.61
CA ASP A 256 31.14 0.95 -18.96
C ASP A 256 31.18 -0.54 -19.37
N ASP A 257 30.14 -1.31 -19.02
CA ASP A 257 30.00 -2.74 -19.36
C ASP A 257 29.13 -2.97 -20.62
N MET A 258 28.58 -1.91 -21.23
CA MET A 258 27.81 -2.03 -22.49
C MET A 258 28.75 -2.36 -23.66
N THR A 259 28.77 -3.63 -24.06
CA THR A 259 29.39 -4.08 -25.32
C THR A 259 28.34 -4.15 -26.43
N PRO A 260 28.74 -4.09 -27.73
CA PRO A 260 27.81 -4.19 -28.85
C PRO A 260 26.98 -5.48 -28.89
N ASP A 261 27.43 -6.53 -28.22
CA ASP A 261 26.83 -7.87 -28.24
C ASP A 261 25.80 -8.06 -27.12
N ILE A 262 25.67 -7.12 -26.16
CA ILE A 262 24.63 -7.18 -25.15
C ILE A 262 23.27 -6.94 -25.82
N LYS A 263 22.39 -7.93 -25.68
CA LYS A 263 21.00 -7.82 -26.13
C LYS A 263 20.13 -7.20 -25.06
N GLU A 264 19.23 -6.32 -25.49
CA GLU A 264 18.24 -5.68 -24.64
C GLU A 264 16.86 -6.30 -24.90
N TYR A 265 16.19 -6.72 -23.85
CA TYR A 265 14.82 -7.19 -23.89
C TYR A 265 13.95 -6.25 -23.05
N PRO A 266 12.95 -5.59 -23.67
CA PRO A 266 12.00 -4.80 -22.92
C PRO A 266 11.24 -5.71 -21.96
N GLU A 267 11.08 -5.25 -20.74
CA GLU A 267 10.38 -5.95 -19.68
C GLU A 267 9.52 -4.95 -18.93
N GLY A 268 8.55 -5.45 -18.19
CA GLY A 268 7.71 -4.64 -17.37
C GLY A 268 7.36 -5.27 -16.04
N PHE A 269 7.27 -4.46 -15.00
CA PHE A 269 6.70 -4.86 -13.72
C PHE A 269 5.29 -4.30 -13.64
N LEU A 270 4.31 -5.21 -13.60
CA LEU A 270 2.90 -4.88 -13.58
C LEU A 270 2.31 -5.35 -12.26
N THR A 271 1.75 -4.41 -11.50
CA THR A 271 0.95 -4.68 -10.32
C THR A 271 -0.53 -4.50 -10.67
N ILE A 272 -1.34 -5.47 -10.29
CA ILE A 272 -2.78 -5.50 -10.52
C ILE A 272 -3.44 -5.65 -9.17
N ARG A 273 -4.28 -4.67 -8.82
CA ARG A 273 -5.02 -4.64 -7.57
C ARG A 273 -6.51 -4.66 -7.89
N LYS A 274 -7.22 -5.69 -7.45
CA LYS A 274 -8.68 -5.78 -7.57
C LYS A 274 -9.30 -5.24 -6.28
N TYR A 275 -10.28 -4.37 -6.41
CA TYR A 275 -10.95 -3.76 -5.27
C TYR A 275 -12.47 -3.91 -5.34
N TRP A 276 -13.09 -3.90 -4.17
CA TRP A 276 -14.53 -3.80 -3.94
C TRP A 276 -14.76 -2.74 -2.88
N ILE A 277 -15.48 -1.68 -3.22
CA ILE A 277 -15.79 -0.57 -2.32
C ILE A 277 -17.27 -0.62 -1.99
N PHE A 278 -17.58 -0.88 -0.73
CA PHE A 278 -18.93 -0.85 -0.21
C PHE A 278 -19.48 0.60 -0.16
N PRO A 279 -20.80 0.79 -0.13
CA PRO A 279 -21.41 2.12 -0.15
C PRO A 279 -21.00 3.03 1.02
N ASP A 280 -20.52 2.44 2.11
CA ASP A 280 -20.03 3.11 3.31
C ASP A 280 -18.50 3.29 3.31
N GLY A 281 -17.83 3.17 2.16
CA GLY A 281 -16.40 3.46 2.02
C GLY A 281 -15.46 2.36 2.53
N VAL A 282 -15.99 1.34 3.21
CA VAL A 282 -15.21 0.13 3.53
C VAL A 282 -14.80 -0.54 2.22
N GLY A 283 -13.54 -0.91 2.11
CA GLY A 283 -12.98 -1.57 0.94
C GLY A 283 -12.43 -2.94 1.25
N VAL A 284 -12.58 -3.85 0.29
CA VAL A 284 -11.82 -5.10 0.24
C VAL A 284 -10.96 -5.05 -0.99
N GLU A 285 -9.76 -5.60 -0.89
CA GLU A 285 -8.87 -5.66 -2.03
C GLU A 285 -7.95 -6.89 -1.97
N THR A 286 -7.41 -7.19 -3.14
CA THR A 286 -6.32 -8.14 -3.31
C THR A 286 -5.42 -7.61 -4.40
N TYR A 287 -4.14 -7.94 -4.36
CA TYR A 287 -3.23 -7.55 -5.41
C TYR A 287 -2.24 -8.67 -5.71
N MET A 288 -1.71 -8.60 -6.92
CA MET A 288 -0.60 -9.41 -7.38
C MET A 288 0.34 -8.51 -8.17
N SER A 289 1.59 -8.95 -8.28
CA SER A 289 2.54 -8.31 -9.16
C SER A 289 3.34 -9.38 -9.89
N SER A 290 3.69 -9.09 -11.13
CA SER A 290 4.52 -9.99 -11.93
C SER A 290 5.35 -9.20 -12.92
N PHE A 291 6.49 -9.78 -13.27
CA PHE A 291 7.29 -9.30 -14.38
C PHE A 291 6.85 -9.99 -15.67
N TYR A 292 6.78 -9.23 -16.76
CA TYR A 292 6.43 -9.76 -18.07
C TYR A 292 7.41 -9.27 -19.15
N LEU A 293 7.60 -10.09 -20.18
CA LEU A 293 8.43 -9.74 -21.32
C LEU A 293 7.65 -8.87 -22.32
N GLY A 294 8.19 -7.71 -22.63
CA GLY A 294 7.61 -6.73 -23.54
C GLY A 294 7.29 -5.38 -22.88
N ASN A 295 6.72 -4.49 -23.69
CA ASN A 295 6.24 -3.18 -23.24
C ASN A 295 4.71 -3.20 -23.12
N PHE A 296 4.19 -2.70 -22.01
CA PHE A 296 2.77 -2.50 -21.81
C PHE A 296 2.48 -1.01 -21.87
N SER A 297 1.51 -0.64 -22.70
CA SER A 297 1.02 0.73 -22.81
C SER A 297 -0.49 0.70 -22.88
N LEU A 298 -1.12 1.70 -22.24
CA LEU A 298 -2.55 1.94 -22.35
C LEU A 298 -2.75 3.17 -23.24
N ASP A 299 -3.66 3.06 -24.21
CA ASP A 299 -4.13 4.22 -24.97
C ASP A 299 -4.94 5.12 -24.03
N GLU A 300 -4.48 6.35 -23.79
CA GLU A 300 -5.00 7.20 -22.71
C GLU A 300 -6.38 7.81 -23.03
N SER A 301 -6.90 7.61 -24.25
CA SER A 301 -7.96 8.43 -24.82
C SER A 301 -9.41 8.06 -24.46
N SER A 302 -9.69 6.93 -23.80
CA SER A 302 -11.02 6.65 -23.22
C SER A 302 -10.98 5.47 -22.22
N LYS A 303 -12.13 5.16 -21.60
CA LYS A 303 -12.33 4.04 -20.67
C LYS A 303 -11.67 2.75 -21.19
N THR A 304 -11.19 1.92 -20.27
CA THR A 304 -10.61 0.61 -20.59
C THR A 304 -11.58 -0.21 -21.42
N SER A 305 -11.18 -0.57 -22.63
CA SER A 305 -11.99 -1.44 -23.48
C SER A 305 -11.86 -2.90 -23.03
N GLN A 306 -12.83 -3.74 -23.38
CA GLN A 306 -12.72 -5.20 -23.19
C GLN A 306 -11.47 -5.77 -23.89
N SER A 307 -11.07 -5.18 -25.02
CA SER A 307 -9.83 -5.58 -25.72
C SER A 307 -8.58 -5.28 -24.90
N ASP A 308 -8.55 -4.16 -24.16
CA ASP A 308 -7.41 -3.84 -23.30
C ASP A 308 -7.36 -4.75 -22.07
N LEU A 309 -8.52 -5.19 -21.56
CA LEU A 309 -8.61 -6.24 -20.54
C LEU A 309 -8.10 -7.59 -21.08
N GLU A 310 -8.39 -7.95 -22.33
CA GLU A 310 -7.85 -9.17 -22.96
C GLU A 310 -6.34 -9.08 -23.22
N LYS A 311 -5.83 -7.90 -23.61
CA LYS A 311 -4.39 -7.65 -23.70
C LYS A 311 -3.71 -7.79 -22.33
N LEU A 312 -4.32 -7.27 -21.27
CA LEU A 312 -3.84 -7.45 -19.90
C LEU A 312 -3.66 -8.93 -19.57
N LYS A 313 -4.66 -9.78 -19.90
CA LYS A 313 -4.57 -11.23 -19.69
C LYS A 313 -3.37 -11.84 -20.42
N THR A 314 -3.16 -11.43 -21.66
CA THR A 314 -2.04 -11.92 -22.49
C THR A 314 -0.69 -11.54 -21.88
N TYR A 315 -0.51 -10.27 -21.48
CA TYR A 315 0.76 -9.79 -20.95
C TYR A 315 1.03 -10.19 -19.50
N THR A 316 -0.01 -10.46 -18.71
CA THR A 316 0.13 -10.87 -17.31
C THR A 316 0.21 -12.39 -17.14
N ASN A 317 0.37 -13.14 -18.24
CA ASN A 317 0.32 -14.60 -18.24
C ASN A 317 -0.93 -15.16 -17.53
N GLY A 318 -2.07 -14.46 -17.69
CA GLY A 318 -3.34 -14.84 -17.07
C GLY A 318 -3.43 -14.58 -15.56
N ALA A 319 -2.43 -13.97 -14.93
CA ALA A 319 -2.46 -13.67 -13.50
C ALA A 319 -3.68 -12.79 -13.14
N SER A 320 -4.00 -11.77 -13.95
CA SER A 320 -5.20 -10.96 -13.73
C SER A 320 -6.49 -11.78 -13.76
N GLU A 321 -6.60 -12.73 -14.69
CA GLU A 321 -7.74 -13.64 -14.80
C GLU A 321 -7.81 -14.58 -13.59
N ARG A 322 -6.67 -14.99 -13.02
CA ARG A 322 -6.66 -15.78 -11.78
C ARG A 322 -7.31 -15.01 -10.64
N LEU A 323 -6.95 -13.75 -10.42
CA LEU A 323 -7.64 -12.93 -9.39
C LEU A 323 -9.14 -12.83 -9.67
N GLU A 324 -9.54 -12.70 -10.94
CA GLU A 324 -10.96 -12.62 -11.30
C GLU A 324 -11.72 -13.91 -11.04
N LYS A 325 -11.11 -15.07 -11.28
CA LYS A 325 -11.70 -16.37 -10.99
C LYS A 325 -11.71 -16.66 -9.49
N LEU A 326 -10.59 -16.46 -8.80
CA LEU A 326 -10.44 -16.77 -7.38
C LEU A 326 -11.43 -15.99 -6.52
N PHE A 327 -11.77 -14.74 -6.90
CA PHE A 327 -12.60 -13.85 -6.07
C PHE A 327 -13.83 -13.33 -6.81
N VAL A 328 -14.99 -13.88 -6.46
CA VAL A 328 -16.29 -13.49 -7.00
C VAL A 328 -17.14 -12.87 -5.90
N MET A 329 -17.46 -11.58 -6.02
CA MET A 329 -18.39 -10.91 -5.12
C MET A 329 -19.82 -11.07 -5.64
N SER A 330 -20.80 -11.26 -4.75
CA SER A 330 -22.22 -11.27 -5.10
C SER A 330 -23.08 -10.76 -3.95
N ARG A 331 -24.33 -10.37 -4.26
CA ARG A 331 -25.35 -10.14 -3.24
C ARG A 331 -25.85 -11.49 -2.73
N ARG A 332 -26.13 -11.62 -1.43
CA ARG A 332 -26.54 -12.91 -0.82
C ARG A 332 -27.83 -13.52 -1.40
N ASN A 333 -28.62 -12.76 -2.17
CA ASN A 333 -29.92 -13.18 -2.69
C ASN A 333 -29.97 -13.34 -4.22
N ASP A 334 -28.81 -13.19 -4.89
CA ASP A 334 -28.60 -13.57 -6.29
C ASP A 334 -27.84 -14.91 -6.31
#